data_AF-A0A8B9U7Y0-F1
#
_entry.id   AF-A0A8B9U7Y0-F1
#
_cell.length_a   1.000
_cell.length_b   1.000
_cell.length_c   1.000
_cell.angle_alpha   90.00
_cell.angle_beta   90.00
_cell.angle_gamma   90.00
#
_symmetry.space_group_name_H-M   'P 1'
#
loop_
_entity.id
_entity.type
_entity.pdbx_description
1 polymer ?
#
loop_
_entity_poly.entity_id
_entity_poly.type
_entity_poly.pdbx_seq_one_letter_code
_entity_poly.pdbx_strand_id
1 'polypeptide(L)'
;MAEDADMRNELEEMQRRADQLADESLESTRRMLQLVEESKDAGIRTLVMLDEQGEQLERIEEGMDQINKDMKEAEKNLTDLGKFCGLCVCPCNKLKSSDAYKKAWGNNQDGVVASQPARVVDEREQMAISGGFIRRVTNDARENEMDENLEQVSGIIGNLRHMALDMGNEIDTQNRQIDRIMEKADSNKTRIDEANQRATKMLGSG
;
A
#
# COMPACT_ATOMS: atom_id res chain seq x y z
N MET A 1 3.03 36.66 61.09
CA MET A 1 1.65 36.77 60.57
C MET A 1 1.63 37.11 59.08
N ALA A 2 2.55 37.94 58.56
CA ALA A 2 2.66 38.20 57.11
C ALA A 2 3.17 36.97 56.32
N GLU A 3 4.25 36.31 56.79
CA GLU A 3 4.82 35.12 56.12
C GLU A 3 3.85 33.93 56.01
N ASP A 4 2.92 33.76 56.97
CA ASP A 4 1.92 32.68 56.94
C ASP A 4 0.80 32.97 55.91
N ALA A 5 0.56 34.25 55.60
CA ALA A 5 -0.39 34.65 54.56
C ALA A 5 0.22 34.52 53.16
N ASP A 6 1.49 34.86 53.01
CA ASP A 6 2.22 34.71 51.74
C ASP A 6 2.37 33.24 51.34
N MET A 7 2.75 32.35 52.28
CA MET A 7 2.81 30.90 52.00
C MET A 7 1.46 30.29 51.59
N ARG A 8 0.35 30.76 52.17
CA ARG A 8 -1.00 30.30 51.77
C ARG A 8 -1.36 30.76 50.36
N ASN A 9 -1.04 31.99 50.01
CA ASN A 9 -1.25 32.51 48.65
C ASN A 9 -0.43 31.73 47.61
N GLU A 10 0.83 31.42 47.90
CA GLU A 10 1.68 30.63 46.99
C GLU A 10 1.15 29.20 46.78
N LEU A 11 0.66 28.55 47.85
CA LEU A 11 0.04 27.23 47.76
C LEU A 11 -1.27 27.27 46.94
N GLU A 12 -2.12 28.28 47.15
CA GLU A 12 -3.32 28.47 46.34
C GLU A 12 -2.99 28.71 44.86
N GLU A 13 -1.97 29.50 44.56
CA GLU A 13 -1.54 29.75 43.18
C GLU A 13 -0.98 28.48 42.53
N MET A 14 -0.18 27.72 43.26
CA MET A 14 0.35 26.44 42.79
C MET A 14 -0.78 25.45 42.49
N GLN A 15 -1.80 25.40 43.35
CA GLN A 15 -2.94 24.52 43.17
C GLN A 15 -3.80 24.92 41.96
N ARG A 16 -4.05 26.22 41.76
CA ARG A 16 -4.75 26.71 40.56
C ARG A 16 -4.00 26.35 39.27
N ARG A 17 -2.67 26.47 39.27
CA ARG A 17 -1.86 26.07 38.10
C ARG A 17 -1.91 24.57 37.85
N ALA A 18 -1.89 23.74 38.90
CA ALA A 18 -2.03 22.29 38.77
C ALA A 18 -3.39 21.91 38.17
N ASP A 19 -4.47 22.54 38.63
CA ASP A 19 -5.81 22.31 38.09
C ASP A 19 -5.91 22.73 36.61
N GLN A 20 -5.37 23.91 36.27
CA GLN A 20 -5.36 24.36 34.88
C GLN A 20 -4.59 23.39 33.96
N LEU A 21 -3.42 22.92 34.39
CA LEU A 21 -2.61 21.98 33.61
C LEU A 21 -3.33 20.64 33.43
N ALA A 22 -4.04 20.17 34.45
CA ALA A 22 -4.80 18.93 34.37
C ALA A 22 -5.99 19.04 33.41
N ASP A 23 -6.70 20.18 33.40
CA ASP A 23 -7.77 20.45 32.44
C ASP A 23 -7.25 20.53 30.99
N GLU A 24 -6.16 21.27 30.77
CA GLU A 24 -5.52 21.37 29.46
C GLU A 24 -5.03 20.00 28.95
N SER A 25 -4.51 19.16 29.85
CA SER A 25 -4.08 17.80 29.53
C SER A 25 -5.27 16.91 29.15
N LEU A 26 -6.38 16.99 29.90
CA LEU A 26 -7.60 16.24 29.60
C LEU A 26 -8.15 16.62 28.22
N GLU A 27 -8.26 17.92 27.93
CA GLU A 27 -8.68 18.36 26.60
C GLU A 27 -7.75 17.85 25.49
N SER A 28 -6.45 17.76 25.76
CA SER A 28 -5.50 17.17 24.83
C SER A 28 -5.78 15.69 24.56
N THR A 29 -6.10 14.90 25.60
CA THR A 29 -6.47 13.48 25.42
C THR A 29 -7.77 13.33 24.61
N ARG A 30 -8.75 14.23 24.80
CA ARG A 30 -9.99 14.24 24.01
C ARG A 30 -9.73 14.57 22.53
N ARG A 31 -8.88 15.57 22.25
CA ARG A 31 -8.45 15.87 20.88
C ARG A 31 -7.70 14.70 20.25
N MET A 32 -6.85 14.03 21.03
CA MET A 32 -6.10 12.86 20.57
C MET A 32 -7.04 11.74 20.14
N LEU A 33 -8.06 11.41 20.94
CA LEU A 33 -9.09 10.44 20.58
C LEU A 33 -9.77 10.77 19.24
N GLN A 34 -10.25 12.01 19.10
CA GLN A 34 -10.90 12.44 17.87
C GLN A 34 -9.98 12.27 16.64
N LEU A 35 -8.72 12.67 16.76
CA LEU A 35 -7.74 12.57 15.66
C LEU A 35 -7.41 11.12 15.30
N VAL A 36 -7.29 10.22 16.28
CA VAL A 36 -6.98 8.81 15.99
C VAL A 36 -8.19 8.08 15.41
N GLU A 37 -9.41 8.43 15.82
CA GLU A 37 -10.64 7.90 15.19
C GLU A 37 -10.77 8.37 13.74
N GLU A 38 -10.56 9.66 13.48
CA GLU A 38 -10.56 10.20 12.11
C GLU A 38 -9.49 9.54 11.25
N SER A 39 -8.28 9.33 11.81
CA SER A 39 -7.19 8.63 11.13
C SER A 39 -7.54 7.18 10.83
N LYS A 40 -8.22 6.49 11.75
CA LYS A 40 -8.68 5.11 11.56
C LYS A 40 -9.67 5.03 10.40
N ASP A 41 -10.64 5.94 10.34
CA ASP A 41 -11.63 5.96 9.27
C ASP A 41 -11.00 6.29 7.90
N ALA A 42 -10.06 7.23 7.86
CA ALA A 42 -9.27 7.50 6.66
C ALA A 42 -8.43 6.28 6.23
N GLY A 43 -7.82 5.57 7.19
CA GLY A 43 -7.09 4.32 6.96
C GLY A 43 -7.96 3.22 6.36
N ILE A 44 -9.18 3.01 6.89
CA ILE A 44 -10.14 2.04 6.36
C ILE A 44 -10.51 2.37 4.91
N ARG A 45 -10.82 3.65 4.60
CA ARG A 45 -11.10 4.06 3.22
C ARG A 45 -9.91 3.80 2.30
N THR A 46 -8.69 3.99 2.79
CA THR A 46 -7.47 3.76 2.02
C THR A 46 -7.28 2.28 1.72
N LEU A 47 -7.50 1.39 2.69
CA LEU A 47 -7.48 -0.06 2.47
C LEU A 47 -8.52 -0.51 1.44
N VAL A 48 -9.75 0.02 1.49
CA VAL A 48 -10.79 -0.28 0.49
C VAL A 48 -10.36 0.19 -0.90
N MET A 49 -9.77 1.39 -1.02
CA MET A 49 -9.25 1.88 -2.29
C MET A 49 -8.08 1.04 -2.82
N LEU A 50 -7.21 0.54 -1.94
CA LEU A 50 -6.10 -0.34 -2.33
C LEU A 50 -6.64 -1.69 -2.84
N ASP A 51 -7.63 -2.26 -2.18
CA ASP A 51 -8.30 -3.50 -2.61
C ASP A 51 -8.91 -3.35 -4.02
N GLU A 52 -9.69 -2.27 -4.23
CA GLU A 52 -10.29 -1.98 -5.55
C GLU A 52 -9.21 -1.73 -6.63
N GLN A 53 -8.11 -1.05 -6.28
CA GLN A 53 -6.98 -0.84 -7.18
C GLN A 53 -6.26 -2.15 -7.51
N GLY A 54 -6.15 -3.07 -6.56
CA GLY A 54 -5.60 -4.41 -6.78
C GLY A 54 -6.40 -5.18 -7.84
N GLU A 55 -7.73 -5.20 -7.72
CA GLU A 55 -8.59 -5.83 -8.73
C GLU A 55 -8.49 -5.15 -10.11
N GLN A 56 -8.32 -3.83 -10.14
CA GLN A 56 -8.10 -3.10 -11.39
C GLN A 56 -6.79 -3.52 -12.07
N LEU A 57 -5.71 -3.70 -11.30
CA LEU A 57 -4.43 -4.16 -11.82
C LEU A 57 -4.50 -5.61 -12.33
N GLU A 58 -5.26 -6.48 -11.66
CA GLU A 58 -5.51 -7.84 -12.15
C GLU A 58 -6.20 -7.83 -13.52
N ARG A 59 -7.25 -7.03 -13.69
CA ARG A 59 -7.91 -6.86 -15.00
C ARG A 59 -6.97 -6.30 -16.08
N ILE A 60 -6.06 -5.39 -15.71
CA ILE A 60 -5.06 -4.86 -16.65
C ILE A 60 -4.06 -5.95 -17.03
N GLU A 61 -3.58 -6.74 -16.08
CA GLU A 61 -2.65 -7.84 -16.34
C GLU A 61 -3.29 -8.90 -17.26
N GLU A 62 -4.54 -9.29 -17.03
CA GLU A 62 -5.31 -10.15 -17.93
C GLU A 62 -5.46 -9.54 -19.34
N GLY A 63 -5.74 -8.24 -19.42
CA GLY A 63 -5.80 -7.52 -20.69
C GLY A 63 -4.48 -7.54 -21.46
N MET A 64 -3.34 -7.39 -20.76
CA MET A 64 -2.02 -7.50 -21.37
C MET A 64 -1.76 -8.92 -21.91
N ASP A 65 -2.19 -9.95 -21.17
CA ASP A 65 -2.10 -11.34 -21.58
C ASP A 65 -2.96 -11.64 -22.82
N GLN A 66 -4.14 -11.05 -22.91
CA GLN A 66 -5.01 -11.16 -24.09
C GLN A 66 -4.39 -10.49 -25.31
N ILE A 67 -3.91 -9.24 -25.18
CA ILE A 67 -3.23 -8.52 -26.27
C ILE A 67 -2.05 -9.33 -26.80
N ASN A 68 -1.27 -9.95 -25.93
CA ASN A 68 -0.14 -10.77 -26.34
C ASN A 68 -0.55 -12.00 -27.16
N LYS A 69 -1.66 -12.66 -26.79
CA LYS A 69 -2.25 -13.76 -27.56
C LYS A 69 -2.73 -13.28 -28.92
N ASP A 70 -3.50 -12.20 -28.96
CA ASP A 70 -4.02 -11.62 -30.20
C ASP A 70 -2.88 -11.20 -31.14
N MET A 71 -1.81 -10.62 -30.59
CA MET A 71 -0.63 -10.24 -31.38
C MET A 71 0.11 -11.44 -31.95
N LYS A 72 0.16 -12.59 -31.25
CA LYS A 72 0.73 -13.83 -31.83
C LYS A 72 -0.08 -14.33 -33.01
N GLU A 73 -1.41 -14.26 -32.91
CA GLU A 73 -2.29 -14.65 -34.00
C GLU A 73 -2.18 -13.68 -35.19
N ALA A 74 -2.19 -12.37 -34.93
CA ALA A 74 -2.01 -11.34 -35.95
C ALA A 74 -0.68 -11.50 -36.70
N GLU A 75 0.43 -11.70 -36.00
CA GLU A 75 1.75 -11.94 -36.62
C GLU A 75 1.77 -13.19 -37.51
N LYS A 76 1.10 -14.27 -37.08
CA LYS A 76 0.97 -15.50 -37.88
C LYS A 76 0.17 -15.23 -39.16
N ASN A 77 -0.97 -14.57 -39.04
CA ASN A 77 -1.83 -14.24 -40.18
C ASN A 77 -1.11 -13.31 -41.18
N LEU A 78 -0.38 -12.30 -40.69
CA LEU A 78 0.44 -11.43 -41.55
C LEU A 78 1.56 -12.21 -42.25
N THR A 79 2.19 -13.17 -41.56
CA THR A 79 3.23 -14.03 -42.13
C THR A 79 2.66 -14.93 -43.22
N ASP A 80 1.48 -15.50 -43.02
CA ASP A 80 0.82 -16.36 -43.99
C ASP A 80 0.33 -15.57 -45.21
N LEU A 81 -0.19 -14.34 -45.02
CA LEU A 81 -0.53 -13.44 -46.12
C LEU A 81 0.70 -13.04 -46.95
N GLY A 82 1.83 -12.76 -46.31
CA GLY A 82 3.08 -12.45 -47.00
C GLY A 82 3.60 -13.60 -47.89
N LYS A 83 3.35 -14.86 -47.50
CA LYS A 83 3.67 -16.03 -48.33
C LYS A 83 2.75 -16.16 -49.55
N PHE A 84 1.48 -15.76 -49.42
CA PHE A 84 0.49 -15.86 -50.50
C PHE A 84 0.67 -14.77 -51.58
N CYS A 85 1.16 -13.58 -51.20
CA CYS A 85 1.43 -12.47 -52.14
C CYS A 85 2.78 -12.59 -52.91
N GLY A 86 3.36 -13.78 -53.06
CA GLY A 86 4.48 -14.02 -53.98
C GLY A 86 5.88 -13.55 -53.54
N LEU A 87 6.03 -13.02 -52.32
CA LEU A 87 7.33 -12.70 -51.73
C LEU A 87 7.99 -13.96 -51.14
N CYS A 88 8.23 -14.97 -51.98
CA CYS A 88 8.94 -16.18 -51.56
C CYS A 88 10.45 -15.91 -51.46
N VAL A 89 10.89 -15.52 -50.26
CA VAL A 89 12.26 -15.76 -49.81
C VAL A 89 12.16 -16.55 -48.50
N CYS A 90 12.13 -17.88 -48.61
CA CYS A 90 12.44 -18.75 -47.48
C CYS A 90 13.92 -19.16 -47.63
N PRO A 91 14.75 -18.99 -46.58
CA PRO A 91 14.93 -20.10 -45.66
C PRO A 91 15.00 -19.69 -44.18
N CYS A 92 14.10 -20.26 -43.39
CA CYS A 92 14.33 -20.85 -42.06
C CYS A 92 15.26 -20.15 -41.04
N ASN A 93 15.25 -18.83 -40.91
CA ASN A 93 15.66 -18.23 -39.64
C ASN A 93 14.49 -18.37 -38.66
N LYS A 94 14.55 -19.40 -37.80
CA LYS A 94 13.77 -19.41 -36.55
C LYS A 94 13.95 -18.04 -35.91
N LEU A 95 12.90 -17.21 -35.89
CA LEU A 95 12.89 -16.01 -35.07
C LEU A 95 13.13 -16.51 -33.64
N LYS A 96 14.38 -16.39 -33.18
CA LYS A 96 14.70 -16.57 -31.78
C LYS A 96 13.89 -15.48 -31.09
N SER A 97 12.92 -15.89 -30.27
CA SER A 97 12.23 -14.99 -29.35
C SER A 97 13.27 -14.05 -28.75
N SER A 98 13.14 -12.75 -29.02
CA SER A 98 14.02 -11.72 -28.49
C SER A 98 14.17 -11.91 -26.98
N ASP A 99 15.37 -11.69 -26.44
CA ASP A 99 15.61 -11.82 -25.00
C ASP A 99 14.70 -10.87 -24.19
N ALA A 100 14.30 -9.73 -24.79
CA ALA A 100 13.30 -8.83 -24.22
C ALA A 100 11.90 -9.48 -24.12
N TYR A 101 11.47 -10.23 -25.14
CA TYR A 101 10.20 -10.96 -25.09
C TYR A 101 10.27 -12.09 -24.04
N LYS A 102 11.39 -12.81 -23.92
CA LYS A 102 11.54 -13.85 -22.89
C LYS A 102 11.59 -13.27 -21.49
N LYS A 103 12.06 -12.04 -21.31
CA LYS A 103 12.04 -11.36 -20.02
C LYS A 103 10.60 -11.01 -19.61
N ALA A 104 9.84 -10.38 -20.52
CA ALA A 104 8.47 -9.96 -20.27
C ALA A 104 7.45 -11.12 -20.20
N TRP A 105 7.67 -12.19 -20.97
CA TRP A 105 6.71 -13.31 -21.14
C TRP A 105 7.28 -14.69 -20.81
N GLY A 106 8.52 -14.77 -20.31
CA GLY A 106 9.09 -16.01 -19.82
C GLY A 106 8.53 -16.35 -18.44
N ASN A 107 8.71 -17.61 -18.03
CA ASN A 107 8.41 -18.03 -16.67
C ASN A 107 9.37 -17.33 -15.71
N ASN A 108 9.02 -16.13 -15.27
CA ASN A 108 9.55 -15.61 -14.02
C ASN A 108 9.07 -16.58 -12.95
N GLN A 109 10.02 -17.30 -12.36
CA GLN A 109 9.80 -17.95 -11.09
C GLN A 109 9.25 -16.86 -10.18
N ASP A 110 7.97 -16.96 -9.84
CA ASP A 110 7.44 -16.33 -8.65
C ASP A 110 8.43 -16.70 -7.56
N GLY A 111 9.30 -15.75 -7.21
CA GLY A 111 10.11 -15.83 -6.02
C GLY A 111 9.09 -15.91 -4.93
N VAL A 112 8.81 -17.14 -4.50
CA VAL A 112 7.84 -17.51 -3.47
C VAL A 112 8.01 -16.46 -2.39
N VAL A 113 7.01 -15.59 -2.25
CA VAL A 113 7.07 -14.56 -1.23
C VAL A 113 6.84 -15.31 0.06
N ALA A 114 7.92 -15.85 0.63
CA ALA A 114 8.00 -16.32 1.99
C ALA A 114 7.99 -15.09 2.91
N SER A 115 7.02 -14.19 2.73
CA SER A 115 6.55 -13.27 3.74
C SER A 115 5.23 -13.83 4.25
N GLN A 116 5.23 -15.09 4.70
CA GLN A 116 4.43 -15.31 5.90
C GLN A 116 5.10 -14.43 6.94
N PRO A 117 4.42 -13.42 7.51
CA PRO A 117 4.88 -12.92 8.78
C PRO A 117 4.84 -14.15 9.69
N ALA A 118 6.01 -14.71 9.99
CA ALA A 118 6.17 -15.48 11.20
C ALA A 118 5.60 -14.54 12.26
N ARG A 119 4.44 -14.90 12.83
CA ARG A 119 3.97 -14.28 14.06
C ARG A 119 5.01 -14.65 15.10
N VAL A 120 6.14 -13.95 15.09
CA VAL A 120 6.92 -13.72 16.27
C VAL A 120 6.03 -12.77 17.04
N VAL A 121 5.06 -13.35 17.75
CA VAL A 121 4.54 -12.70 18.94
C VAL A 121 5.79 -12.49 19.77
N ASP A 122 6.33 -11.27 19.75
CA ASP A 122 7.35 -10.91 20.70
C ASP A 122 6.66 -11.07 22.05
N GLU A 123 6.96 -12.17 22.74
CA GLU A 123 6.42 -12.51 24.07
C GLU A 123 6.81 -11.43 25.11
N ARG A 124 7.55 -10.41 24.67
CA ARG A 124 7.94 -9.21 25.39
C ARG A 124 6.99 -8.01 25.20
N GLU A 125 6.15 -7.98 24.18
CA GLU A 125 5.05 -6.99 24.05
C GLU A 125 3.85 -7.34 24.97
N GLN A 126 3.96 -8.42 25.74
CA GLN A 126 3.04 -8.76 26.84
C GLN A 126 3.55 -8.29 28.22
N MET A 127 4.49 -7.34 28.26
CA MET A 127 4.54 -6.44 29.40
C MET A 127 3.38 -5.47 29.25
N ALA A 128 2.20 -5.93 29.67
CA ALA A 128 1.09 -5.05 29.97
C ALA A 128 1.67 -3.86 30.72
N ILE A 129 1.43 -2.66 30.18
CA ILE A 129 1.54 -1.42 30.92
C ILE A 129 0.48 -1.56 32.03
N SER A 130 0.84 -2.30 33.09
CA SER A 130 -0.02 -2.64 34.23
C SER A 130 -0.08 -1.49 35.24
N GLY A 131 0.53 -0.35 34.91
CA GLY A 131 0.28 0.93 35.56
C GLY A 131 -0.47 1.81 34.59
N GLY A 132 -1.41 2.62 35.08
CA GLY A 132 -2.13 3.60 34.26
C GLY A 132 -1.17 4.41 33.37
N PHE A 133 -1.66 4.81 32.20
CA PHE A 133 -0.96 5.65 31.24
C PHE A 133 -0.50 6.96 31.84
N ILE A 134 -1.18 7.43 32.90
CA ILE A 134 -0.78 8.61 33.66
C ILE A 134 -0.34 8.29 35.09
N ARG A 135 0.60 9.07 35.60
CA ARG A 135 0.93 9.11 37.02
C ARG A 135 -0.10 9.96 37.75
N ARG A 136 -0.93 9.33 38.57
CA ARG A 136 -1.98 9.98 39.35
C ARG A 136 -1.41 10.85 40.47
N VAL A 137 -1.93 12.06 40.62
CA VAL A 137 -1.51 13.02 41.65
C VAL A 137 -2.68 13.34 42.58
N THR A 138 -3.82 13.76 42.00
CA THR A 138 -5.04 14.08 42.77
C THR A 138 -5.97 12.87 42.89
N ASN A 139 -5.81 11.88 42.01
CA ASN A 139 -6.70 10.73 41.85
C ASN A 139 -8.18 11.14 41.72
N ASP A 140 -8.39 12.26 41.02
CA ASP A 140 -9.72 12.80 40.74
C ASP A 140 -10.35 12.15 39.49
N ALA A 141 -11.60 12.51 39.20
CA ALA A 141 -12.33 11.97 38.06
C ALA A 141 -11.70 12.34 36.70
N ARG A 142 -10.99 13.47 36.63
CA ARG A 142 -10.34 13.96 35.41
C ARG A 142 -9.10 13.15 35.09
N GLU A 143 -8.29 12.80 36.08
CA GLU A 143 -7.19 11.85 35.93
C GLU A 143 -7.70 10.48 35.48
N ASN A 144 -8.80 9.98 36.06
CA ASN A 144 -9.40 8.72 35.59
C ASN A 144 -9.85 8.79 34.11
N GLU A 145 -10.53 9.87 33.71
CA GLU A 145 -10.94 10.06 32.31
C GLU A 145 -9.73 10.16 31.36
N MET A 146 -8.66 10.86 31.77
CA MET A 146 -7.42 10.92 30.98
C MET A 146 -6.81 9.52 30.77
N ASP A 147 -6.79 8.70 31.80
CA ASP A 147 -6.25 7.34 31.76
C ASP A 147 -7.08 6.45 30.80
N GLU A 148 -8.41 6.52 30.90
CA GLU A 148 -9.35 5.82 30.01
C GLU A 148 -9.25 6.30 28.55
N ASN A 149 -9.08 7.60 28.32
CA ASN A 149 -8.89 8.16 26.99
C ASN A 149 -7.59 7.64 26.36
N LEU A 150 -6.49 7.62 27.12
CA LEU A 150 -5.19 7.14 26.62
C LEU A 150 -5.17 5.63 26.38
N GLU A 151 -5.90 4.85 27.17
CA GLU A 151 -6.09 3.41 26.92
C GLU A 151 -6.81 3.18 25.57
N GLN A 152 -7.90 3.90 25.32
CA GLN A 152 -8.61 3.85 24.04
C GLN A 152 -7.73 4.28 22.87
N VAL A 153 -6.99 5.39 23.01
CA VAL A 153 -6.02 5.83 22.00
C VAL A 153 -4.99 4.75 21.73
N SER A 154 -4.43 4.12 22.77
CA SER A 154 -3.44 3.06 22.63
C SER A 154 -3.98 1.88 21.81
N GLY A 155 -5.22 1.45 22.08
CA GLY A 155 -5.90 0.42 21.29
C GLY A 155 -6.08 0.81 19.82
N ILE A 156 -6.52 2.04 19.55
CA ILE A 156 -6.70 2.53 18.18
C ILE A 156 -5.36 2.66 17.45
N ILE A 157 -4.29 3.12 18.12
CA ILE A 157 -2.94 3.17 17.55
C ILE A 157 -2.44 1.76 17.22
N GLY A 158 -2.75 0.77 18.04
CA GLY A 158 -2.49 -0.64 17.73
C GLY A 158 -3.15 -1.07 16.43
N ASN A 159 -4.42 -0.72 16.22
CA ASN A 159 -5.14 -0.99 14.97
C ASN A 159 -4.56 -0.22 13.77
N LEU A 160 -4.21 1.05 13.95
CA LEU A 160 -3.56 1.88 12.93
C LEU A 160 -2.21 1.27 12.49
N ARG A 161 -1.43 0.71 13.42
CA ARG A 161 -0.18 0.00 13.11
C ARG A 161 -0.44 -1.22 12.22
N HIS A 162 -1.43 -2.03 12.53
CA HIS A 162 -1.79 -3.19 11.70
C HIS A 162 -2.23 -2.76 10.30
N MET A 163 -3.12 -1.76 10.19
CA MET A 163 -3.53 -1.23 8.89
C MET A 163 -2.35 -0.66 8.09
N ALA A 164 -1.39 0.01 8.75
CA ALA A 164 -0.20 0.51 8.08
C ALA A 164 0.68 -0.60 7.51
N LEU A 165 0.83 -1.72 8.23
CA LEU A 165 1.55 -2.89 7.75
C LEU A 165 0.83 -3.56 6.57
N ASP A 166 -0.49 -3.72 6.67
CA ASP A 166 -1.31 -4.32 5.60
C ASP A 166 -1.28 -3.46 4.33
N MET A 167 -1.46 -2.14 4.46
CA MET A 167 -1.32 -1.19 3.35
C MET A 167 0.08 -1.27 2.71
N GLY A 168 1.14 -1.35 3.52
CA GLY A 168 2.51 -1.46 3.01
C GLY A 168 2.73 -2.72 2.17
N ASN A 169 2.28 -3.86 2.68
CA ASN A 169 2.41 -5.14 1.98
C ASN A 169 1.59 -5.18 0.68
N GLU A 170 0.40 -4.60 0.69
CA GLU A 170 -0.46 -4.51 -0.50
C GLU A 170 0.17 -3.63 -1.57
N ILE A 171 0.68 -2.45 -1.19
CA ILE A 171 1.41 -1.55 -2.09
C ILE A 171 2.64 -2.23 -2.69
N ASP A 172 3.44 -2.95 -1.89
CA ASP A 172 4.61 -3.68 -2.39
C ASP A 172 4.23 -4.79 -3.38
N THR A 173 3.08 -5.43 -3.19
CA THR A 173 2.55 -6.45 -4.09
C THR A 173 2.09 -5.83 -5.41
N GLN A 174 1.30 -4.75 -5.33
CA GLN A 174 0.82 -4.01 -6.48
C GLN A 174 1.97 -3.38 -7.28
N ASN A 175 3.01 -2.85 -6.64
CA ASN A 175 4.19 -2.32 -7.32
C ASN A 175 4.88 -3.38 -8.18
N ARG A 176 5.08 -4.59 -7.64
CA ARG A 176 5.65 -5.71 -8.42
C ARG A 176 4.75 -6.13 -9.58
N GLN A 177 3.43 -6.06 -9.39
CA GLN A 177 2.47 -6.34 -10.46
C GLN A 177 2.58 -5.29 -11.58
N ILE A 178 2.67 -4.01 -11.23
CA ILE A 178 2.87 -2.91 -12.17
C ILE A 178 4.16 -3.10 -12.96
N ASP A 179 5.26 -3.51 -12.34
CA ASP A 179 6.52 -3.82 -13.04
C ASP A 179 6.33 -4.89 -14.13
N ARG A 180 5.62 -5.99 -13.83
CA ARG A 180 5.30 -7.02 -14.82
C ARG A 180 4.42 -6.48 -15.94
N ILE A 181 3.39 -5.70 -15.60
CA ILE A 181 2.49 -5.08 -16.56
C ILE A 181 3.28 -4.16 -17.50
N MET A 182 4.19 -3.35 -16.98
CA MET A 182 5.04 -2.45 -17.77
C MET A 182 5.91 -3.24 -18.76
N GLU A 183 6.59 -4.30 -18.33
CA GLU A 183 7.39 -5.12 -19.23
C GLU A 183 6.53 -5.78 -20.34
N LYS A 184 5.35 -6.31 -19.98
CA LYS A 184 4.38 -6.86 -20.93
C LYS A 184 3.89 -5.79 -21.92
N ALA A 185 3.58 -4.59 -21.43
CA ALA A 185 3.08 -3.47 -22.22
C ALA A 185 4.11 -3.00 -23.24
N ASP A 186 5.38 -2.82 -22.85
CA ASP A 186 6.46 -2.42 -23.75
C ASP A 186 6.69 -3.46 -24.85
N SER A 187 6.66 -4.75 -24.48
CA SER A 187 6.75 -5.85 -25.44
C SER A 187 5.57 -5.85 -26.41
N ASN A 188 4.34 -5.70 -25.91
CA ASN A 188 3.14 -5.67 -26.74
C ASN A 188 3.14 -4.46 -27.68
N LYS A 189 3.51 -3.28 -27.18
CA LYS A 189 3.63 -2.06 -27.96
C LYS A 189 4.59 -2.23 -29.14
N THR A 190 5.79 -2.74 -28.89
CA THR A 190 6.79 -2.97 -29.94
C THR A 190 6.25 -3.91 -31.03
N ARG A 191 5.58 -5.00 -30.62
CA ARG A 191 5.00 -5.97 -31.55
C ARG A 191 3.85 -5.39 -32.37
N ILE A 192 2.99 -4.57 -31.76
CA ILE A 192 1.91 -3.86 -32.45
C ILE A 192 2.50 -2.94 -33.52
N ASP A 193 3.51 -2.14 -33.16
CA ASP A 193 4.16 -1.21 -34.08
C ASP A 193 4.81 -1.96 -35.26
N GLU A 194 5.51 -3.07 -35.00
CA GLU A 194 6.08 -3.93 -36.05
C GLU A 194 5.02 -4.56 -36.97
N ALA A 195 3.95 -5.12 -36.39
CA ALA A 195 2.88 -5.75 -37.14
C ALA A 195 2.16 -4.71 -38.03
N ASN A 196 1.92 -3.52 -37.52
CA ASN A 196 1.30 -2.42 -38.26
C ASN A 196 2.18 -1.96 -39.44
N GLN A 197 3.50 -1.83 -39.23
CA GLN A 197 4.44 -1.55 -40.32
C GLN A 197 4.42 -2.65 -41.40
N ARG A 198 4.39 -3.93 -41.01
CA ARG A 198 4.31 -5.06 -41.96
C ARG A 198 3.01 -5.05 -42.74
N ALA A 199 1.87 -4.83 -42.07
CA ALA A 199 0.56 -4.72 -42.70
C ALA A 199 0.53 -3.58 -43.73
N THR A 200 1.05 -2.40 -43.36
CA THR A 200 1.13 -1.24 -44.25
C THR A 200 1.96 -1.53 -45.51
N LYS A 201 3.12 -2.21 -45.37
CA LYS A 201 3.93 -2.62 -46.53
C LYS A 201 3.19 -3.58 -47.46
N MET A 202 2.40 -4.51 -46.93
CA MET A 202 1.61 -5.44 -47.74
C MET A 202 0.48 -4.72 -48.50
N LEU A 203 -0.11 -3.68 -47.91
CA LEU A 203 -1.13 -2.85 -48.58
C LEU A 203 -0.53 -1.91 -49.64
N GLY A 204 0.68 -1.38 -49.41
CA GLY A 204 1.35 -0.45 -50.31
C GLY A 204 2.23 -1.08 -51.39
N SER A 205 2.37 -2.40 -51.43
CA SER A 205 3.13 -3.14 -52.47
C SER A 205 2.23 -3.66 -53.60
N GLY A 206 1.03 -3.10 -53.77
CA GLY A 206 0.11 -3.37 -54.88
C GLY A 206 0.26 -2.40 -56.04
#